data_AF-A0A2E5RC28-F1
#
_entry.id   AF-A0A2E5RC28-F1
#
_cell.length_a   1.000
_cell.length_b   1.000
_cell.length_c   1.000
_cell.angle_alpha   90.00
_cell.angle_beta   90.00
_cell.angle_gamma   90.00
#
_symmetry.space_group_name_H-M   'P 1'
#
loop_
_entity.id
_entity.type
_entity.pdbx_description
1 polymer ?
#
loop_
_entity_poly.entity_id
_entity_poly.type
_entity_poly.pdbx_seq_one_letter_code
_entity_poly.pdbx_strand_id
1 'polypeptide(L)'
;MIQKVHSICAIVDIMDTETYGIIGMLGVTAGLLWYIMRIRNRNIAESESENQPHIAGEDMLSGGAKNPEQFDEPDDETLDMLGDLLEEAAESQGLIYEE
;
A
#
# COMPACT_ATOMS: atom_id res chain seq x y z
N MET A 1 7.42 -53.76 -13.77
CA MET A 1 8.24 -52.66 -14.33
C MET A 1 7.94 -52.40 -15.81
N ILE A 2 7.85 -53.42 -16.65
CA ILE A 2 7.63 -53.30 -18.11
C ILE A 2 6.34 -52.52 -18.48
N GLN A 3 5.23 -52.75 -17.78
CA GLN A 3 3.95 -52.05 -18.03
C GLN A 3 4.01 -50.54 -17.70
N LYS A 4 4.86 -50.14 -16.75
CA LYS A 4 5.05 -48.73 -16.38
C LYS A 4 5.86 -47.99 -17.45
N VAL A 5 6.85 -48.65 -18.04
CA VAL A 5 7.68 -48.08 -19.14
C VAL A 5 6.84 -47.89 -20.40
N HIS A 6 6.01 -48.86 -20.76
CA HIS A 6 5.14 -48.75 -21.94
C HIS A 6 4.09 -47.64 -21.78
N SER A 7 3.55 -47.47 -20.55
CA SER A 7 2.61 -46.40 -20.25
C SER A 7 3.27 -45.02 -20.23
N ILE A 8 4.52 -44.91 -19.77
CA ILE A 8 5.29 -43.65 -19.84
C ILE A 8 5.60 -43.27 -21.28
N CYS A 9 5.98 -44.23 -22.14
CA CYS A 9 6.20 -43.97 -23.56
C CYS A 9 4.92 -43.48 -24.26
N ALA A 10 3.79 -44.15 -24.02
CA ALA A 10 2.51 -43.73 -24.61
C ALA A 10 2.05 -42.34 -24.13
N ILE A 11 2.24 -42.00 -22.85
CA ILE A 11 1.98 -40.65 -22.33
C ILE A 11 2.91 -39.64 -23.01
N VAL A 12 4.17 -40.03 -23.24
CA VAL A 12 5.16 -39.15 -23.86
C VAL A 12 4.83 -38.88 -25.34
N ASP A 13 4.34 -39.89 -26.05
CA ASP A 13 3.94 -39.83 -27.47
C ASP A 13 2.59 -39.11 -27.69
N ILE A 14 1.72 -39.04 -26.67
CA ILE A 14 0.41 -38.33 -26.75
C ILE A 14 0.55 -36.82 -26.58
N MET A 15 1.60 -36.34 -25.92
CA MET A 15 1.81 -34.91 -25.70
C MET A 15 2.58 -34.29 -26.86
N ASP A 16 1.98 -33.33 -27.55
CA ASP A 16 2.67 -32.56 -28.59
C ASP A 16 3.87 -31.78 -28.03
N THR A 17 4.90 -31.55 -28.86
CA THR A 17 6.09 -30.74 -28.50
C THR A 17 5.71 -29.37 -27.93
N GLU A 18 4.60 -28.78 -28.39
CA GLU A 18 4.04 -27.53 -27.86
C GLU A 18 3.58 -27.67 -26.40
N THR A 19 2.97 -28.81 -26.06
CA THR A 19 2.50 -29.13 -24.69
C THR A 19 3.66 -29.26 -23.71
N TYR A 20 4.78 -29.87 -24.14
CA TYR A 20 6.00 -29.91 -23.32
C TYR A 20 6.59 -28.52 -23.08
N GLY A 21 6.56 -27.65 -24.11
CA GLY A 21 7.00 -26.26 -23.98
C GLY A 21 6.18 -25.49 -22.95
N ILE A 22 4.85 -25.64 -22.99
CA ILE A 22 3.92 -25.01 -22.04
C ILE A 22 4.15 -25.53 -20.63
N ILE A 23 4.25 -26.85 -20.44
CA ILE A 23 4.50 -27.45 -19.12
C ILE A 23 5.85 -27.00 -18.56
N GLY A 24 6.89 -26.92 -19.40
CA GLY A 24 8.19 -26.40 -19.04
C GLY A 24 8.12 -24.94 -18.59
N MET A 25 7.46 -24.08 -19.37
CA MET A 25 7.32 -22.65 -19.04
C MET A 25 6.52 -22.43 -17.75
N LEU A 26 5.41 -23.16 -17.56
CA LEU A 26 4.61 -23.11 -16.34
C LEU A 26 5.39 -23.62 -15.13
N GLY A 27 6.19 -24.68 -15.30
CA GLY A 27 7.04 -25.23 -14.25
C GLY A 27 8.11 -24.22 -13.78
N VAL A 28 8.78 -23.56 -14.72
CA VAL A 28 9.76 -22.50 -14.40
C VAL A 28 9.09 -21.33 -13.70
N THR A 29 7.92 -20.88 -14.20
CA THR A 29 7.15 -19.78 -13.61
C THR A 29 6.70 -20.11 -12.18
N ALA A 30 6.16 -21.30 -11.95
CA ALA A 30 5.75 -21.75 -10.62
C ALA A 30 6.95 -21.88 -9.66
N GLY A 31 8.09 -22.38 -10.14
CA GLY A 31 9.32 -22.47 -9.36
C GLY A 31 9.85 -21.10 -8.93
N LEU A 32 9.83 -20.12 -9.82
CA LEU A 32 10.21 -18.73 -9.52
C LEU A 32 9.26 -18.09 -8.52
N LEU A 33 7.95 -18.26 -8.69
CA LEU A 33 6.95 -17.76 -7.74
C LEU A 33 7.15 -18.36 -6.34
N TRP A 34 7.37 -19.67 -6.26
CA TRP A 34 7.68 -20.33 -4.99
C TRP A 34 8.96 -19.78 -4.34
N TYR A 35 10.01 -19.55 -5.14
CA TYR A 35 11.27 -18.99 -4.65
C TYR A 35 11.11 -17.55 -4.12
N ILE A 36 10.36 -16.72 -4.84
CA ILE A 36 10.04 -15.35 -4.41
C ILE A 36 9.23 -15.38 -3.11
N MET A 37 8.21 -16.24 -3.01
CA MET A 37 7.42 -16.40 -1.78
C MET A 37 8.27 -16.90 -0.61
N ARG A 38 9.21 -17.81 -0.85
CA ARG A 38 10.16 -18.33 0.16
C ARG A 38 11.02 -17.22 0.75
N ILE A 39 11.50 -16.28 -0.08
CA ILE A 39 12.31 -15.13 0.36
C ILE A 39 11.42 -14.09 1.03
N ARG A 40 10.26 -13.78 0.45
CA ARG A 40 9.28 -12.86 1.03
C ARG A 40 8.90 -13.28 2.44
N ASN A 41 8.61 -14.56 2.71
CA ASN A 41 8.24 -15.00 4.06
C ASN A 41 9.37 -14.80 5.08
N ARG A 42 10.65 -14.83 4.66
CA ARG A 42 11.78 -14.54 5.55
C ARG A 42 11.88 -13.04 5.84
N ASN A 43 11.70 -12.21 4.82
CA ASN A 43 11.75 -10.76 4.95
C ASN A 43 10.51 -10.20 5.69
N ILE A 44 9.33 -10.78 5.49
CA ILE A 44 8.11 -10.47 6.25
C ILE A 44 8.29 -10.87 7.71
N ALA A 45 8.87 -12.02 8.05
CA ALA A 45 9.11 -12.35 9.45
C ALA A 45 10.07 -11.37 10.16
N GLU A 46 11.07 -10.84 9.44
CA GLU A 46 11.96 -9.78 9.93
C GLU A 46 11.28 -8.40 9.95
N SER A 47 10.34 -8.16 9.02
CA SER A 47 9.57 -6.92 8.93
C SER A 47 8.33 -6.92 9.81
N GLU A 48 7.78 -8.05 10.26
CA GLU A 48 6.59 -8.11 11.13
C GLU A 48 6.93 -7.61 12.54
N SER A 49 8.20 -7.68 12.95
CA SER A 49 8.66 -7.01 14.18
C SER A 49 8.76 -5.49 14.05
N GLU A 50 9.01 -4.96 12.86
CA GLU A 50 9.24 -3.51 12.63
C GLU A 50 8.05 -2.80 11.96
N ASN A 51 7.19 -3.55 11.28
CA ASN A 51 6.19 -3.09 10.32
C ASN A 51 4.84 -3.80 10.57
N GLN A 52 4.63 -4.26 11.81
CA GLN A 52 3.31 -4.63 12.28
C GLN A 52 2.38 -3.44 12.01
N PRO A 53 1.26 -3.64 11.29
CA PRO A 53 0.37 -2.55 10.93
C PRO A 53 -0.04 -1.85 12.24
N HIS A 54 0.35 -0.58 12.40
CA HIS A 54 0.05 0.16 13.62
C HIS A 54 -1.47 0.21 13.76
N ILE A 55 -1.98 -0.57 14.72
CA ILE A 55 -3.40 -0.59 15.05
C ILE A 55 -3.72 0.78 15.64
N ALA A 56 -4.63 1.52 15.01
CA ALA A 56 -5.04 2.85 15.48
C ALA A 56 -5.54 2.74 16.94
N GLY A 57 -4.79 3.33 17.88
CA GLY A 57 -5.05 3.26 19.32
C GLY A 57 -3.94 2.62 20.17
N GLU A 58 -3.01 1.86 19.59
CA GLU A 58 -1.80 1.39 20.29
C GLU A 58 -0.59 2.31 20.09
N ASP A 59 -0.61 3.13 19.05
CA ASP A 59 0.36 4.21 18.89
C ASP A 59 0.04 5.30 19.92
N MET A 60 0.96 5.54 20.86
CA MET A 60 0.91 6.71 21.75
C MET A 60 1.25 7.98 20.95
N LEU A 61 0.53 8.24 19.87
CA LEU A 61 0.45 9.57 19.32
C LEU A 61 -0.37 10.37 20.32
N SER A 62 0.33 11.06 21.23
CA SER A 62 -0.26 12.13 22.01
C SER A 62 -0.91 13.07 21.01
N GLY A 63 -2.24 13.03 20.92
CA GLY A 63 -3.03 13.85 19.98
C GLY A 63 -2.96 15.35 20.29
N GLY A 64 -1.99 15.79 21.10
CA GLY A 64 -1.73 17.19 21.38
C GLY A 64 -0.89 17.81 20.27
N ALA A 65 -1.21 19.05 19.92
CA ALA A 65 -0.30 19.87 19.15
C ALA A 65 1.03 20.00 19.92
N LYS A 66 2.17 19.85 19.21
CA LYS A 66 3.51 19.99 19.80
C LYS A 66 3.73 21.35 20.48
N ASN A 67 3.02 22.36 20.00
CA ASN A 67 2.97 23.69 20.60
C ASN A 67 1.51 24.11 20.71
N PRO A 68 0.87 23.97 21.88
CA PRO A 68 -0.50 24.42 22.09
C PRO A 68 -0.60 25.95 22.14
N GLU A 69 0.47 26.65 22.56
CA GLU A 69 0.49 28.11 22.74
C GLU A 69 0.39 28.88 21.41
N GLN A 70 0.71 28.23 20.27
CA GLN A 70 0.53 28.84 18.93
C GLN A 70 -0.93 29.08 18.55
N PHE A 71 -1.87 28.50 19.30
CA PHE A 71 -3.31 28.69 19.12
C PHE A 71 -3.88 29.73 20.10
N ASP A 72 -3.09 30.23 21.05
CA ASP A 72 -3.55 31.21 22.05
C ASP A 72 -3.61 32.63 21.46
N GLU A 73 -2.68 32.98 20.57
CA GLU A 73 -2.69 34.25 19.83
C GLU A 73 -2.36 33.98 18.35
N PRO A 74 -3.28 34.29 17.41
CA PRO A 74 -3.00 34.18 15.99
C PRO A 74 -1.91 35.18 15.58
N ASP A 75 -1.05 34.80 14.64
CA ASP A 75 -0.08 35.72 14.07
C ASP A 75 -0.74 36.78 13.17
N ASP A 76 0.00 37.85 12.87
CA ASP A 76 -0.47 38.96 12.04
C ASP A 76 -0.94 38.47 10.64
N GLU A 77 -0.26 37.46 10.09
CA GLU A 77 -0.63 36.86 8.80
C GLU A 77 -2.00 36.14 8.85
N THR A 78 -2.28 35.45 9.95
CA THR A 78 -3.59 34.83 10.20
C THR A 78 -4.66 35.88 10.44
N LEU A 79 -4.34 36.99 11.12
CA LEU A 79 -5.27 38.10 11.33
C LEU A 79 -5.68 38.77 10.00
N ASP A 80 -4.73 39.00 9.09
CA ASP A 80 -5.01 39.52 7.76
C ASP A 80 -5.89 38.54 6.96
N MET A 81 -5.56 37.25 6.99
CA MET A 81 -6.35 36.21 6.32
C MET A 81 -7.78 36.11 6.87
N LEU A 82 -7.97 36.28 8.18
CA LEU A 82 -9.29 36.31 8.80
C LEU A 82 -10.08 37.56 8.40
N GLY A 83 -9.40 38.70 8.21
CA GLY A 83 -9.99 39.93 7.68
C GLY A 83 -10.58 39.72 6.29
N ASP A 84 -9.78 39.20 5.36
CA ASP A 84 -10.21 38.88 4.00
C ASP A 84 -11.42 37.91 3.99
N LEU A 85 -11.38 36.89 4.85
CA LEU A 85 -12.45 35.89 4.94
C LEU A 85 -13.78 36.49 5.45
N LEU A 86 -13.70 37.47 6.34
CA LEU A 86 -14.86 38.20 6.87
C LEU A 86 -15.42 39.19 5.85
N GLU A 87 -14.56 39.87 5.09
CA GLU A 87 -14.96 40.77 4.01
C GLU A 87 -15.69 39.99 2.90
N GLU A 88 -15.11 38.88 2.42
CA GLU A 88 -15.75 38.01 1.42
C GLU A 88 -17.11 37.48 1.92
N ALA A 89 -17.17 37.07 3.19
CA ALA A 89 -18.41 36.61 3.80
C ALA A 89 -19.47 37.72 3.90
N ALA A 90 -19.09 38.97 4.15
CA ALA A 90 -20.02 40.10 4.23
C ALA A 90 -20.49 40.56 2.85
N GLU A 91 -19.59 40.62 1.86
CA GLU A 91 -19.94 40.91 0.47
C GLU A 91 -20.95 39.87 -0.07
N SER A 92 -20.74 38.59 0.25
CA SER A 92 -21.67 37.51 -0.11
C SER A 92 -23.06 37.68 0.53
N GLN A 93 -23.13 38.36 1.68
CA GLN A 93 -24.37 38.69 2.40
C GLN A 93 -24.93 40.07 2.01
N GLY A 94 -24.29 40.79 1.08
CA GLY A 94 -24.70 42.12 0.62
C GLY A 94 -24.43 43.24 1.61
N LEU A 95 -23.53 43.02 2.57
CA LEU A 95 -23.05 44.02 3.52
C LEU A 95 -21.69 44.53 3.02
N ILE A 96 -21.57 45.83 2.77
CA ILE A 96 -20.30 46.47 2.36
C ILE A 96 -19.74 47.15 3.61
N TYR A 97 -18.50 46.84 3.97
CA TYR A 97 -17.78 47.57 5.01
C TYR A 97 -17.28 48.89 4.43
N GLU A 98 -17.65 50.02 5.04
CA GLU A 98 -16.98 51.30 4.76
C GLU A 98 -15.67 51.34 5.56
N GLU A 99 -14.58 51.72 4.88
CA GLU A 99 -13.20 51.81 5.38
C GLU A 99 -13.06 52.60 6.70
#